data_AF-A8WK96-F1
#
_entry.id   AF-A8WK96-F1
#
_cell.length_a   1.000
_cell.length_b   1.000
_cell.length_c   1.000
_cell.angle_alpha   90.00
_cell.angle_beta   90.00
_cell.angle_gamma   90.00
#
_symmetry.space_group_name_H-M   'P 1'
#
loop_
_entity.id
_entity.type
_entity.pdbx_description
1 polymer ?
#
loop_
_entity_poly.entity_id
_entity_poly.type
_entity_poly.pdbx_seq_one_letter_code
_entity_poly.pdbx_strand_id
1 'polypeptide(L)'
;MVRKSHCGYGFFLIIALLLTLASVFTPGWRSYKGNGAPDIGLISRYCGNGVREVNQYDCKAYGRFQLPFEKATLAFMIIAIILEIVSLGLYLQSTSYELLANVYLGYSYWIAVIAAVFLLISCSLSGTLIGPTENTEHLH
;
A
#
# COMPACT_ATOMS: atom_id res chain seq x y z
N MET A 1 30.36 8.91 -17.51
CA MET A 1 29.94 7.82 -16.59
C MET A 1 28.61 8.08 -15.85
N VAL A 2 27.87 9.17 -16.12
CA VAL A 2 26.62 9.52 -15.41
C VAL A 2 25.40 8.64 -15.78
N ARG A 3 25.39 8.07 -17.00
CA ARG A 3 24.27 7.29 -17.54
C ARG A 3 24.01 5.95 -16.81
N LYS A 4 25.01 5.37 -16.11
CA LYS A 4 24.86 4.11 -15.35
C LYS A 4 24.10 4.26 -14.03
N SER A 5 24.21 5.41 -13.35
CA SER A 5 23.53 5.63 -12.07
C SER A 5 22.04 5.94 -12.24
N HIS A 6 21.64 6.52 -13.38
CA HIS A 6 20.25 6.90 -13.64
C HIS A 6 19.36 5.67 -13.84
N CYS A 7 19.89 4.62 -14.48
CA CYS A 7 19.15 3.38 -14.76
C CYS A 7 18.74 2.63 -13.48
N GLY A 8 19.55 2.69 -12.42
CA GLY A 8 19.24 2.06 -11.13
C GLY A 8 18.07 2.74 -10.43
N TYR A 9 18.01 4.07 -10.45
CA TYR A 9 16.94 4.83 -9.83
C TYR A 9 15.57 4.50 -10.44
N GLY A 10 15.45 4.47 -11.77
CA GLY A 10 14.21 4.07 -12.44
C GLY A 10 13.75 2.65 -12.10
N PHE A 11 14.69 1.70 -11.97
CA PHE A 11 14.38 0.34 -11.55
C PHE A 11 13.80 0.26 -10.14
N PHE A 12 14.38 1.01 -9.19
CA PHE A 12 13.85 1.08 -7.82
C PHE A 12 12.46 1.72 -7.77
N LEU A 13 12.18 2.74 -8.58
CA LEU A 13 10.83 3.33 -8.67
C LEU A 13 9.79 2.32 -9.16
N ILE A 14 10.12 1.52 -10.18
CA ILE A 14 9.21 0.49 -10.70
C ILE A 14 8.97 -0.59 -9.64
N ILE A 15 10.02 -1.06 -8.96
CA ILE A 15 9.88 -2.04 -7.88
C ILE A 15 9.04 -1.48 -6.75
N ALA A 16 9.27 -0.23 -6.33
CA ALA A 16 8.49 0.42 -5.29
C ALA A 16 7.00 0.42 -5.66
N LEU A 17 6.66 0.88 -6.88
CA LEU A 17 5.28 0.88 -7.36
C LEU A 17 4.65 -0.52 -7.36
N LEU A 18 5.37 -1.54 -7.83
CA LEU A 18 4.88 -2.91 -7.85
C LEU A 18 4.64 -3.47 -6.44
N LEU A 19 5.54 -3.19 -5.50
CA LEU A 19 5.40 -3.59 -4.11
C LEU A 19 4.24 -2.85 -3.43
N THR A 20 4.09 -1.55 -3.69
CA THR A 20 2.97 -0.76 -3.18
C THR A 20 1.64 -1.30 -3.70
N LEU A 21 1.54 -1.58 -5.00
CA LEU A 21 0.35 -2.21 -5.59
C LEU A 21 0.08 -3.59 -4.99
N ALA A 22 1.11 -4.45 -4.93
CA ALA A 22 0.97 -5.78 -4.33
C ALA A 22 0.46 -5.67 -2.89
N SER A 23 1.00 -4.75 -2.08
CA SER A 23 0.59 -4.56 -0.69
C SER A 23 -0.89 -4.15 -0.57
N VAL A 24 -1.38 -3.25 -1.43
CA VAL A 24 -2.78 -2.80 -1.42
C VAL A 24 -3.76 -3.93 -1.77
N PHE A 25 -3.36 -4.83 -2.68
CA PHE A 25 -4.16 -5.97 -3.11
C PHE A 25 -3.88 -7.25 -2.32
N THR A 26 -2.95 -7.26 -1.38
CA THR A 26 -2.65 -8.44 -0.58
C THR A 26 -3.63 -8.51 0.61
N PRO A 27 -4.40 -9.60 0.76
CA PRO A 27 -5.13 -9.85 1.99
C PRO A 27 -4.15 -10.20 3.11
N GLY A 28 -4.42 -9.78 4.34
CA GLY A 28 -3.51 -10.06 5.47
C GLY A 28 -2.96 -8.83 6.17
N TRP A 29 -3.51 -7.64 5.89
CA TRP A 29 -3.31 -6.46 6.74
C TRP A 29 -3.84 -6.70 8.16
N ARG A 30 -4.90 -7.51 8.26
CA ARG A 30 -5.42 -8.03 9.51
C ARG A 30 -5.72 -9.52 9.35
N SER A 31 -5.07 -10.35 10.17
CA SER A 31 -5.31 -11.78 10.23
C SER A 31 -5.95 -12.15 11.57
N TYR A 32 -6.98 -12.99 11.54
CA TYR A 32 -7.65 -13.47 12.74
C TYR A 32 -7.00 -14.79 13.21
N LYS A 33 -6.92 -15.03 14.52
CA LYS A 33 -6.20 -16.19 15.08
C LYS A 33 -6.83 -17.53 14.66
N GLY A 34 -6.02 -18.38 14.01
CA GLY A 34 -6.22 -19.83 13.83
C GLY A 34 -6.33 -20.28 12.37
N ASN A 35 -6.07 -21.56 12.12
CA ASN A 35 -6.04 -22.12 10.76
C ASN A 35 -7.39 -21.97 10.05
N GLY A 36 -7.39 -21.41 8.84
CA GLY A 36 -8.60 -21.20 8.03
C GLY A 36 -9.44 -19.99 8.42
N ALA A 37 -8.96 -19.15 9.35
CA ALA A 37 -9.61 -17.90 9.70
C ALA A 37 -9.62 -16.91 8.51
N PRO A 38 -10.58 -15.96 8.47
CA PRO A 38 -10.59 -14.93 7.46
C PRO A 38 -9.38 -13.99 7.57
N ASP A 39 -8.88 -13.53 6.43
CA ASP A 39 -7.84 -12.51 6.33
C ASP A 39 -8.40 -11.30 5.58
N ILE A 40 -8.29 -10.13 6.19
CA ILE A 40 -8.83 -8.89 5.64
C ILE A 40 -7.66 -8.05 5.11
N GLY A 41 -7.73 -7.66 3.84
CA GLY A 41 -6.89 -6.64 3.24
C GLY A 41 -7.63 -5.31 3.10
N LEU A 42 -6.93 -4.27 2.63
CA LEU A 42 -7.53 -2.96 2.39
C LEU A 42 -8.58 -3.01 1.27
N ILE A 43 -8.26 -3.71 0.18
CA ILE A 43 -9.15 -3.89 -0.98
C ILE A 43 -9.59 -5.35 -1.11
N SER A 44 -8.64 -6.28 -1.16
CA SER A 44 -8.91 -7.71 -1.28
C SER A 44 -9.25 -8.33 0.07
N ARG A 45 -10.04 -9.39 0.05
CA ARG A 45 -10.54 -10.07 1.25
C ARG A 45 -10.51 -11.56 1.03
N TYR A 46 -10.18 -12.29 2.08
CA TYR A 46 -10.26 -13.73 2.14
C TYR A 46 -11.20 -14.11 3.28
N CYS A 47 -12.32 -14.75 2.96
CA CYS A 47 -13.39 -15.04 3.94
C CYS A 47 -13.13 -16.31 4.77
N GLY A 48 -11.90 -16.83 4.76
CA GLY A 48 -11.54 -18.08 5.42
C GLY A 48 -11.86 -19.30 4.54
N ASN A 49 -11.54 -20.48 5.06
CA ASN A 49 -11.83 -21.77 4.40
C ASN A 49 -12.01 -22.87 5.46
N GLY A 50 -12.84 -23.86 5.17
CA GLY A 50 -13.13 -24.99 6.04
C GLY A 50 -14.09 -24.62 7.18
N VAL A 51 -13.86 -25.18 8.38
CA VAL A 51 -14.76 -25.02 9.55
C VAL A 51 -14.86 -23.61 10.13
N ARG A 52 -14.11 -22.64 9.60
CA ARG A 52 -14.09 -21.24 10.02
C ARG A 52 -14.38 -20.27 8.88
N GLU A 53 -14.91 -20.77 7.78
CA GLU A 53 -15.40 -19.92 6.68
C GLU A 53 -16.54 -19.04 7.18
N VAL A 54 -16.43 -17.74 6.95
CA VAL A 54 -17.48 -16.78 7.26
C VAL A 54 -18.37 -16.65 6.03
N ASN A 55 -19.68 -16.59 6.26
CA ASN A 55 -20.65 -16.42 5.18
C ASN A 55 -20.27 -15.21 4.29
N GLN A 56 -20.32 -15.39 2.98
CA GLN A 56 -19.92 -14.36 2.01
C GLN A 56 -20.69 -13.05 2.21
N TYR A 57 -21.94 -13.11 2.67
CA TYR A 57 -22.74 -11.91 2.96
C TYR A 57 -22.12 -11.08 4.09
N ASP A 58 -21.74 -11.72 5.19
CA ASP A 58 -21.13 -11.06 6.36
C ASP A 58 -19.71 -10.59 6.02
N CYS A 59 -18.95 -11.39 5.27
CA CYS A 59 -17.64 -11.01 4.75
C CYS A 59 -17.69 -9.76 3.85
N LYS A 60 -18.75 -9.61 3.04
CA LYS A 60 -18.98 -8.40 2.24
C LYS A 60 -19.43 -7.22 3.12
N ALA A 61 -20.20 -7.47 4.18
CA ALA A 61 -20.63 -6.45 5.14
C ALA A 61 -19.45 -5.87 5.92
N TYR A 62 -18.41 -6.66 6.24
CA TYR A 62 -17.15 -6.17 6.82
C TYR A 62 -16.50 -5.05 5.99
N GLY A 63 -16.77 -4.98 4.67
CA GLY A 63 -16.32 -3.87 3.84
C GLY A 63 -17.05 -2.56 4.06
N ARG A 64 -18.30 -2.61 4.50
CA ARG A 64 -19.03 -1.41 4.92
C ARG A 64 -18.61 -0.94 6.31
N PHE A 65 -18.23 -1.86 7.19
CA PHE A 65 -17.76 -1.56 8.55
C PHE A 65 -16.24 -1.38 8.65
N GLN A 66 -15.57 -0.95 7.57
CA GLN A 66 -14.16 -0.58 7.64
C GLN A 66 -13.97 0.50 8.71
N LEU A 67 -13.06 0.21 9.63
CA LEU A 67 -12.67 1.11 10.70
C LEU A 67 -12.10 2.40 10.07
N PRO A 68 -12.27 3.56 10.73
CA PRO A 68 -11.83 4.84 10.15
C PRO A 68 -10.34 4.87 9.79
N PHE A 69 -9.51 4.08 10.49
CA PHE A 69 -8.08 3.95 10.18
C PHE A 69 -7.80 3.14 8.91
N GLU A 70 -8.59 2.10 8.58
CA GLU A 70 -8.41 1.33 7.34
C GLU A 70 -8.73 2.20 6.12
N LYS A 71 -9.72 3.08 6.27
CA LYS A 71 -10.04 4.09 5.25
C LYS A 71 -8.92 5.12 5.10
N ALA A 72 -8.35 5.58 6.21
CA ALA A 72 -7.24 6.53 6.19
C ALA A 72 -5.97 5.93 5.57
N THR A 73 -5.59 4.71 5.97
CA THR A 73 -4.45 3.98 5.41
C THR A 73 -4.65 3.72 3.92
N LEU A 74 -5.84 3.27 3.49
CA LEU A 74 -6.18 3.14 2.07
C LEU A 74 -6.03 4.47 1.31
N ALA A 75 -6.51 5.58 1.87
CA ALA A 75 -6.37 6.89 1.25
C ALA A 75 -4.90 7.30 1.09
N PHE A 76 -4.08 7.11 2.12
CA PHE A 76 -2.64 7.39 2.05
C PHE A 76 -1.90 6.49 1.05
N MET A 77 -2.26 5.20 0.97
CA MET A 77 -1.69 4.28 -0.03
C MET A 77 -2.04 4.69 -1.46
N ILE A 78 -3.29 5.12 -1.71
CA ILE A 78 -3.71 5.62 -3.03
C ILE A 78 -2.93 6.89 -3.39
N ILE A 79 -2.79 7.83 -2.46
CA ILE A 79 -2.01 9.06 -2.67
C ILE A 79 -0.56 8.71 -2.99
N ALA A 80 0.06 7.78 -2.25
CA ALA A 80 1.42 7.33 -2.51
C ALA A 80 1.57 6.73 -3.92
N ILE A 81 0.63 5.88 -4.37
CA ILE A 81 0.65 5.31 -5.73
C ILE A 81 0.57 6.41 -6.79
N ILE A 82 -0.29 7.40 -6.61
CA ILE A 82 -0.40 8.53 -7.56
C ILE A 82 0.93 9.28 -7.64
N LEU A 83 1.57 9.56 -6.50
CA LEU A 83 2.87 10.24 -6.46
C LEU A 83 3.98 9.39 -7.10
N GLU A 84 4.00 8.07 -6.90
CA GLU A 84 4.94 7.15 -7.54
C GLU A 84 4.77 7.15 -9.07
N ILE A 85 3.54 7.12 -9.58
CA ILE A 85 3.26 7.21 -11.02
C ILE A 85 3.73 8.55 -11.59
N VAL A 86 3.46 9.65 -10.90
CA VAL A 86 3.94 11.00 -11.31
C VAL A 86 5.48 11.04 -11.30
N SER A 87 6.12 10.48 -10.27
CA SER A 87 7.58 10.41 -10.17
C SER A 87 8.20 9.60 -11.32
N LEU A 88 7.60 8.47 -11.69
CA LEU A 88 7.99 7.65 -12.84
C LEU A 88 7.82 8.41 -14.16
N GLY A 89 6.71 9.13 -14.34
CA GLY A 89 6.48 9.96 -15.53
C GLY A 89 7.55 11.03 -15.70
N LEU A 90 7.89 11.74 -14.62
CA LEU A 90 8.96 12.75 -14.62
C LEU A 90 10.34 12.13 -14.85
N TYR A 91 10.59 10.94 -14.32
CA TYR A 91 11.83 10.20 -14.58
C TYR A 91 11.95 9.85 -16.08
N LEU A 92 10.91 9.30 -16.70
CA LEU A 92 10.91 9.02 -18.15
C LEU A 92 11.13 10.29 -18.96
N GLN A 93 10.50 11.40 -18.57
CA GLN A 93 10.68 12.69 -19.24
C GLN A 93 12.12 13.21 -19.11
N SER A 94 12.78 13.00 -17.98
CA SER A 94 14.20 13.36 -17.79
C SER A 94 15.14 12.64 -18.74
N THR A 95 14.78 11.42 -19.18
CA THR A 95 15.56 10.65 -20.16
C THR A 95 15.37 11.15 -21.60
N SER A 96 14.28 11.86 -21.88
CA SER A 96 13.95 12.38 -23.21
C SER A 96 14.51 13.79 -23.47
N TYR A 97 14.59 14.64 -22.44
CA TYR A 97 15.00 16.04 -22.58
C TYR A 97 16.34 16.33 -21.87
N GLU A 98 17.46 16.19 -22.58
CA GLU A 98 18.80 16.34 -21.99
C GLU A 98 19.07 17.75 -21.39
N LEU A 99 18.43 18.80 -21.93
CA LEU A 99 18.63 20.18 -21.45
C LEU A 99 18.05 20.43 -20.05
N LEU A 100 16.98 19.72 -19.67
CA LEU A 100 16.33 19.82 -18.35
C LEU A 100 16.43 18.53 -17.52
N ALA A 101 17.23 17.55 -17.97
CA ALA A 101 17.29 16.23 -17.36
C ALA A 101 17.57 16.28 -15.85
N ASN A 102 18.52 17.11 -15.41
CA ASN A 102 18.85 17.24 -13.98
C ASN A 102 17.71 17.85 -13.15
N VAL A 103 16.92 18.74 -13.74
CA VAL A 103 15.79 19.40 -13.06
C VAL A 103 14.65 18.40 -12.85
N TYR A 104 14.26 17.69 -13.92
CA TYR A 104 13.23 16.66 -13.84
C TYR A 104 13.61 15.48 -12.94
N LEU A 105 14.90 15.09 -12.95
CA LEU A 105 15.41 14.05 -12.06
C LEU A 105 15.31 14.49 -10.59
N GLY A 106 15.64 15.74 -10.29
CA GLY A 106 15.47 16.31 -8.95
C GLY A 106 14.02 16.29 -8.48
N TYR A 107 13.08 16.73 -9.32
CA TYR A 107 11.65 16.70 -8.98
C TYR A 107 11.11 15.28 -8.79
N SER A 108 11.48 14.35 -9.68
CA SER A 108 11.12 12.93 -9.55
C SER A 108 11.59 12.38 -8.19
N TYR A 109 12.83 12.67 -7.79
CA TYR A 109 13.39 12.24 -6.51
C TYR A 109 12.60 12.78 -5.31
N TRP A 110 12.35 14.09 -5.26
CA TRP A 110 11.61 14.67 -4.14
C TRP A 110 10.17 14.15 -4.05
N ILE A 111 9.51 13.92 -5.18
CA ILE A 111 8.17 13.32 -5.20
C ILE A 111 8.21 11.88 -4.69
N ALA A 112 9.23 11.09 -5.07
CA ALA A 112 9.41 9.73 -4.55
C ALA A 112 9.66 9.72 -3.03
N VAL A 113 10.43 10.69 -2.51
CA VAL A 113 10.63 10.86 -1.06
C VAL A 113 9.31 11.16 -0.35
N ILE A 114 8.49 12.06 -0.91
CA ILE A 114 7.17 12.38 -0.34
C ILE A 114 6.27 11.14 -0.36
N ALA A 115 6.25 10.38 -1.46
CA ALA A 115 5.50 9.13 -1.55
C ALA A 115 5.94 8.13 -0.47
N ALA A 116 7.25 7.97 -0.26
CA ALA A 116 7.80 7.11 0.78
C ALA A 116 7.36 7.54 2.19
N VAL A 117 7.29 8.85 2.47
CA VAL A 117 6.78 9.36 3.76
C VAL A 117 5.31 8.97 3.95
N PHE A 118 4.47 9.10 2.92
CA PHE A 118 3.08 8.66 2.99
C PHE A 118 2.94 7.16 3.23
N LEU A 119 3.80 6.34 2.61
CA LEU A 119 3.84 4.89 2.86
C LEU A 119 4.23 4.57 4.30
N LEU A 120 5.25 5.23 4.85
CA LEU A 120 5.68 5.04 6.24
C LEU A 120 4.58 5.44 7.23
N ILE A 121 3.88 6.54 6.98
CA ILE A 121 2.72 6.96 7.78
C ILE A 121 1.63 5.89 7.70
N SER A 122 1.32 5.39 6.52
CA SER A 122 0.33 4.31 6.34
C SER A 122 0.71 3.05 7.12
N CYS A 123 1.95 2.58 7.00
CA CYS A 123 2.44 1.41 7.72
C CYS A 123 2.42 1.60 9.24
N SER A 124 2.78 2.78 9.74
CA SER A 124 2.77 3.06 11.19
C SER A 124 1.35 3.13 11.77
N LEU A 125 0.39 3.68 11.02
CA LEU A 125 -1.04 3.67 11.38
C LEU A 125 -1.61 2.25 11.46
N SER A 126 -1.18 1.35 10.58
CA SER A 126 -1.58 -0.07 10.64
C SER A 126 -0.88 -0.84 11.77
N GLY A 127 0.40 -0.57 12.03
CA GLY A 127 1.19 -1.29 13.03
C GLY A 127 0.88 -0.94 14.49
N THR A 128 0.37 0.26 14.76
CA THR A 128 0.00 0.71 16.12
C THR A 128 -1.21 -0.02 16.71
N LEU A 129 -1.87 -0.92 15.95
CA LEU A 129 -3.05 -1.67 16.38
C LEU A 129 -2.79 -3.15 16.69
N ILE A 130 -1.52 -3.59 16.77
CA ILE A 130 -1.13 -4.84 17.43
C ILE A 130 -1.12 -4.59 18.95
N GLY A 131 -2.26 -4.17 19.49
CA GLY A 131 -2.57 -4.04 20.92
C GLY A 131 -3.70 -5.03 21.27
N PRO A 132 -3.80 -5.49 22.52
CA PRO A 132 -4.39 -6.79 22.85
C PRO A 132 -5.84 -6.90 22.40
N THR A 133 -6.16 -8.07 21.88
CA THR A 133 -7.50 -8.58 21.63
C THR A 133 -8.32 -8.54 22.91
N GLU A 134 -9.04 -7.46 23.17
CA GLU A 134 -10.10 -7.41 24.16
C GLU A 134 -11.23 -6.61 23.52
N ASN A 135 -12.20 -7.34 22.96
CA ASN A 135 -13.59 -6.95 22.66
C ASN A 135 -14.24 -8.02 21.76
N THR A 136 -13.98 -9.29 22.05
CA THR A 136 -14.78 -10.44 21.55
C THR A 136 -16.06 -10.63 22.37
N GLU A 137 -16.58 -9.58 23.02
CA GLU A 137 -17.83 -9.65 23.80
C GLU A 137 -19.09 -9.25 23.00
N HIS A 138 -18.98 -8.92 21.71
CA HIS A 138 -20.14 -8.55 20.88
C HIS A 138 -20.58 -9.62 19.87
N LEU A 139 -20.15 -10.87 20.04
CA LEU A 139 -20.49 -11.99 19.14
C LEU A 139 -21.11 -13.21 19.86
N HIS A 140 -21.73 -12.99 21.02
CA HIS A 140 -22.62 -13.96 21.67
C HIS A 140 -24.07 -13.47 21.65
#